data_AF-A0A4Q3GZZ9-F1
#
_entry.id   AF-A0A4Q3GZZ9-F1
#
_cell.length_a   1.000
_cell.length_b   1.000
_cell.length_c   1.000
_cell.angle_alpha   90.00
_cell.angle_beta   90.00
_cell.angle_gamma   90.00
#
_symmetry.space_group_name_H-M   'P 1'
#
loop_
_entity.id
_entity.type
_entity.pdbx_description
1 polymer ?
#
loop_
_entity_poly.entity_id
_entity_poly.type
_entity_poly.pdbx_seq_one_letter_code
_entity_poly.pdbx_strand_id
1 'polypeptide(L)' 'MAKVAFIGLGVMGYPMAGHLKRKGGHEVTVYNRTASKAANWAAEFEGFLAATPQGAAEDADFVFTCVGNDDD' A
#
# COMPACT_ATOMS: atom_id res chain seq x y z
N MET A 1 0.66 12.33 -12.07
CA MET A 1 0.84 11.07 -11.33
C MET A 1 1.04 11.46 -9.87
N ALA A 2 0.26 10.94 -8.94
CA ALA A 2 0.37 11.25 -7.51
C ALA A 2 1.15 10.12 -6.81
N LYS A 3 1.86 10.48 -5.74
CA LYS A 3 2.48 9.54 -4.81
C LYS A 3 1.46 9.14 -3.75
N VAL A 4 1.20 7.84 -3.66
CA VAL A 4 0.15 7.29 -2.81
C VAL A 4 0.75 6.28 -1.85
N ALA A 5 0.49 6.48 -0.56
CA ALA A 5 0.74 5.48 0.46
C ALA A 5 -0.52 4.65 0.70
N PHE A 6 -0.39 3.32 0.75
CA PHE A 6 -1.49 2.43 1.11
C PHE A 6 -1.11 1.55 2.29
N ILE A 7 -1.72 1.82 3.45
CA ILE A 7 -1.44 1.17 4.73
C ILE A 7 -2.53 0.15 4.99
N GLY A 8 -2.17 -1.13 4.94
CA GLY A 8 -3.08 -2.26 5.13
C GLY A 8 -3.42 -2.95 3.81
N LEU A 9 -3.04 -4.22 3.70
CA LEU A 9 -3.25 -5.05 2.51
C LEU A 9 -4.11 -6.27 2.85
N GLY A 10 -5.27 -6.01 3.45
CA GLY A 10 -6.32 -7.00 3.68
C GLY A 10 -7.09 -7.33 2.39
N VAL A 11 -8.24 -7.99 2.55
CA VAL A 11 -9.11 -8.41 1.43
C VAL A 11 -9.52 -7.23 0.55
N MET A 12 -9.75 -6.06 1.15
CA MET A 12 -10.06 -4.82 0.41
C MET A 12 -8.80 -4.09 -0.04
N GLY A 13 -7.84 -3.88 0.86
CA GLY A 13 -6.67 -3.04 0.60
C GLY A 13 -5.77 -3.54 -0.53
N TYR A 14 -5.54 -4.85 -0.62
CA TYR A 14 -4.66 -5.46 -1.62
C TYR A 14 -5.11 -5.17 -3.07
N PRO A 15 -6.36 -5.48 -3.49
CA PRO A 15 -6.83 -5.17 -4.84
C PRO A 15 -7.02 -3.66 -5.07
N MET A 16 -7.39 -2.87 -4.05
CA MET A 16 -7.54 -1.42 -4.20
C MET A 16 -6.21 -0.72 -4.50
N ALA A 17 -5.16 -1.04 -3.75
CA ALA A 17 -3.81 -0.55 -4.03
C ALA A 17 -3.37 -0.95 -5.45
N GLY A 18 -3.64 -2.20 -5.83
CA GLY A 18 -3.36 -2.71 -7.18
C GLY A 18 -4.07 -1.93 -8.29
N HIS A 19 -5.33 -1.54 -8.04
CA HIS A 19 -6.12 -0.71 -8.96
C HIS A 19 -5.54 0.71 -9.11
N LEU A 20 -5.16 1.35 -8.00
CA LEU A 20 -4.50 2.67 -8.02
C LEU A 20 -3.22 2.65 -8.85
N LYS A 21 -2.44 1.56 -8.77
CA LYS A 21 -1.23 1.37 -9.56
C LYS A 21 -1.53 1.09 -11.04
N ARG A 22 -2.29 0.04 -11.35
CA ARG A 22 -2.47 -0.44 -12.74
C ARG A 22 -3.46 0.40 -13.58
N LYS A 23 -4.53 0.91 -12.96
CA LYS A 23 -5.58 1.66 -13.66
C LYS A 23 -5.48 3.16 -13.42
N GLY A 24 -5.19 3.56 -12.17
CA GLY A 24 -4.98 4.98 -11.83
C GLY A 24 -3.64 5.52 -12.33
N GLY A 25 -2.65 4.64 -12.55
CA GLY A 25 -1.31 5.03 -12.96
C GLY A 25 -0.61 5.86 -11.90
N HIS A 26 -0.88 5.64 -10.62
CA HIS A 26 -0.22 6.33 -9.50
C HIS A 26 1.09 5.62 -9.10
N GLU A 27 2.00 6.36 -8.48
CA GLU A 27 3.13 5.77 -7.76
C GLU A 27 2.62 5.30 -6.40
N VAL A 28 2.62 3.99 -6.18
CA VAL A 28 2.03 3.41 -4.97
C VAL A 28 3.13 2.77 -4.13
N THR A 29 3.23 3.22 -2.88
CA THR A 29 4.05 2.61 -1.83
C THR A 29 3.14 1.95 -0.81
N VAL A 30 3.29 0.65 -0.61
CA VAL A 30 2.44 -0.10 0.32
C VAL A 30 3.16 -0.43 1.62
N TYR A 31 2.39 -0.51 2.70
CA TYR A 31 2.80 -1.12 3.95
C TYR A 31 1.76 -2.10 4.43
N ASN A 32 2.21 -3.22 5.01
CA ASN A 32 1.37 -4.12 5.77
C ASN A 32 2.16 -4.77 6.90
N ARG A 33 1.51 -4.98 8.05
CA ARG A 33 2.11 -5.61 9.24
C ARG A 33 2.83 -6.92 8.91
N THR A 34 2.19 -7.78 8.10
CA THR A 34 2.86 -8.94 7.51
C THR A 34 3.66 -8.51 6.27
N ALA A 35 4.97 -8.39 6.40
CA ALA A 35 5.87 -7.89 5.36
C ALA A 35 5.78 -8.70 4.04
N SER A 36 5.58 -10.02 4.11
CA SER A 36 5.44 -10.85 2.92
C SER A 36 4.24 -10.46 2.04
N LYS A 37 3.15 -9.94 2.62
CA LYS A 37 2.01 -9.42 1.83
C LYS A 37 2.40 -8.17 1.03
N ALA A 38 3.17 -7.26 1.63
CA ALA A 38 3.67 -6.07 0.94
C ALA A 38 4.67 -6.44 -0.18
N ALA A 39 5.56 -7.40 0.09
CA ALA A 39 6.48 -7.93 -0.92
C ALA A 39 5.76 -8.60 -2.09
N ASN A 40 4.76 -9.45 -1.82
CA ASN A 40 3.95 -10.09 -2.86
C ASN A 40 3.21 -9.05 -3.70
N TRP A 41 2.62 -8.04 -3.06
CA TRP A 41 1.94 -6.95 -3.75
C TRP A 41 2.88 -6.18 -4.67
N ALA A 42 4.08 -5.81 -4.18
CA ALA A 42 5.07 -5.09 -4.97
C ALA A 42 5.54 -5.90 -6.19
N ALA A 43 5.75 -7.20 -6.02
CA ALA A 43 6.12 -8.11 -7.12
C ALA A 43 4.99 -8.27 -8.16
N GLU A 44 3.73 -8.29 -7.71
CA GLU A 44 2.57 -8.46 -8.61
C GLU A 44 2.23 -7.18 -9.39
N PHE A 45 2.31 -6.01 -8.74
CA PHE A 45 1.83 -4.74 -9.32
C PHE A 45 2.95 -3.77 -9.72
N GLU A 46 4.22 -4.15 -9.54
CA GLU A 46 5.39 -3.33 -9.87
C GLU A 46 5.38 -1.97 -9.14
N GLY A 47 4.99 -1.99 -7.87
CA GLY A 47 5.00 -0.82 -6.98
C GLY A 47 6.06 -0.92 -5.89
N PHE A 48 6.07 0.04 -4.98
CA PHE A 48 7.04 0.11 -3.89
C PHE A 48 6.45 -0.45 -2.60
N LEU A 49 7.32 -0.86 -1.68
CA LEU A 49 6.93 -1.18 -0.31
C LEU A 49 7.84 -0.47 0.69
N ALA A 50 7.32 -0.20 1.88
CA ALA A 50 8.09 0.33 3.00
C ALA A 50 8.06 -0.64 4.20
N ALA A 51 9.10 -0.56 5.04
CA ALA A 51 9.21 -1.36 6.25
C ALA A 51 8.31 -0.87 7.39
N THR A 52 7.87 0.39 7.34
CA THR A 52 7.02 1.03 8.36
C THR A 52 5.92 1.85 7.69
N PRO A 53 4.78 2.10 8.38
CA PRO A 53 3.73 2.96 7.84
C PRO A 53 4.22 4.40 7.65
N GLN A 54 5.11 4.87 8.53
CA GLN A 54 5.77 6.17 8.38
C GLN A 54 6.56 6.25 7.07
N GLY A 55 7.40 5.25 6.78
CA GLY A 55 8.18 5.23 5.55
C GLY A 55 7.33 5.09 4.29
N ALA A 56 6.13 4.49 4.39
CA ALA A 56 5.18 4.47 3.27
C ALA A 56 4.56 5.84 3.02
N ALA A 57 4.28 6.59 4.10
CA ALA A 57 3.62 7.89 4.05
C ALA A 57 4.58 9.06 3.78
N GLU A 58 5.89 8.84 3.90
CA GLU A 58 6.91 9.85 3.60
C GLU A 58 6.78 10.31 2.13
N ASP A 59 6.67 11.63 1.95
CA ASP A 59 6.47 12.30 0.65
C ASP A 59 5.22 11.86 -0.15
N ALA A 60 4.23 11.21 0.49
CA ALA A 60 2.98 10.86 -0.17
C ALA A 60 2.04 12.07 -0.27
N ASP A 61 1.43 12.27 -1.44
CA ASP A 61 0.36 13.26 -1.64
C ASP A 61 -0.93 12.82 -0.93
N PHE A 62 -1.17 11.51 -0.90
CA PHE A 62 -2.33 10.88 -0.27
C PHE A 62 -1.94 9.63 0.51
N VAL A 63 -2.56 9.46 1.68
CA VAL A 63 -2.42 8.26 2.51
C VAL A 63 -3.78 7.59 2.66
N PHE A 64 -3.86 6.33 2.24
CA PHE A 64 -5.03 5.47 2.44
C PHE A 64 -4.74 4.51 3.57
N THR A 65 -5.70 4.35 4.47
CA THR A 65 -5.65 3.33 5.52
C THR A 65 -6.81 2.34 5.32
N CYS A 66 -6.49 1.06 5.25
CA CYS A 66 -7.45 -0.03 5.09
C CYS A 66 -7.03 -1.18 6.01
N VAL A 67 -7.18 -0.94 7.30
CA VAL A 67 -6.78 -1.83 8.39
C VAL A 67 -8.02 -2.35 9.11
N GLY A 68 -7.90 -3.55 9.71
CA GLY A 68 -8.93 -4.06 10.60
C GLY A 68 -9.01 -3.23 11.88
N ASN A 69 -10.18 -3.22 12.52
CA ASN A 69 -10.32 -2.73 13.89
C ASN A 69 -9.99 -3.88 14.85
N ASP A 70 -8.74 -4.33 14.77
CA ASP A 70 -8.22 -5.41 15.58
C ASP A 70 -7.68 -4.81 16.89
N ASP A 71 -7.86 -5.49 18.03
CA ASP A 71 -7.36 -5.04 19.35
C ASP A 71 -5.87 -5.40 19.59
N ASP A 72 -5.09 -5.60 18.52
CA ASP A 72 -3.71 -6.10 18.58
C ASP A 72 -2.61 -5.03 18.45
#